data_AF-A0A6C0JEN0-F1
#
_entry.id   AF-A0A6C0JEN0-F1
#
_cell.length_a   1.000
_cell.length_b   1.000
_cell.length_c   1.000
_cell.angle_alpha   90.00
_cell.angle_beta   90.00
_cell.angle_gamma   90.00
#
_symmetry.space_group_name_H-M   'P 1'
#
loop_
_entity.id
_entity.type
_entity.pdbx_description
1 polymer ?
#
loop_
_entity_poly.entity_id
_entity_poly.type
_entity_poly.pdbx_seq_one_letter_code
_entity_poly.pdbx_strand_id
1 'polypeptide(L)'
;MDEQREDIIKDNNTAQEQLLGILAGLPKSTKELIIEETLFGDIDFSVLKSEGYGNIKTIILKDGQITNIAGLYEGLLHFECINNLLIELEDLPVSLKHLKIPFNHITALNVSKLENLETLVISHNQIPTLENLSKKLTELSCDNNKLQFLNLDGLVELKTLNISNNRITLIENLPVGIIDFKMENTPAIEFRNSVFPEYEKDLEKDGKDEEEKKNYLEALNEFFRLKNEYQTKASDMMKKAFKKESSRRLGKLAALSVKPPCINCKRPVGTIFSNRENDKYTAICGDKGNPCNLNIKIFNGRTINLVFILNVYQEEINDIKDLIIRQKLDTLFSYTTEEKSVELFKKELENYNANSKIFKDLLVKYNELYNNKEKEESINKKTEKIYLLIEKVRDLIKEYKKTENHRILKTAVDVQINELFPEIRNMKLLLNEVVELNQDESGKFTIFNYPVALNKIDYDFGEKASVIKFQKD
;
A
#
# COMPACT_ATOMS: atom_id res chain seq x y z
N MET A 1 -12.10 8.11 31.90
CA MET A 1 -10.84 8.81 31.57
C MET A 1 -10.79 10.11 32.33
N ASP A 2 -11.65 11.10 32.03
CA ASP A 2 -11.66 12.38 32.77
C ASP A 2 -11.87 12.19 34.29
N GLU A 3 -12.82 11.34 34.69
CA GLU A 3 -13.07 10.99 36.11
C GLU A 3 -11.85 10.34 36.78
N GLN A 4 -11.27 9.31 36.16
CA GLN A 4 -10.04 8.66 36.65
C GLN A 4 -8.87 9.65 36.77
N ARG A 5 -8.73 10.56 35.80
CA ARG A 5 -7.65 11.56 35.77
C ARG A 5 -7.84 12.60 36.87
N GLU A 6 -9.08 13.05 37.09
CA GLU A 6 -9.42 13.94 38.21
C GLU A 6 -9.16 13.28 39.57
N ASP A 7 -9.54 12.02 39.73
CA ASP A 7 -9.33 11.26 40.97
C ASP A 7 -7.82 11.14 41.27
N ILE A 8 -6.99 10.84 40.27
CA ILE A 8 -5.52 10.78 40.46
C ILE A 8 -4.98 12.15 40.88
N ILE A 9 -5.37 13.22 40.18
CA ILE A 9 -4.86 14.57 40.45
C ILE A 9 -5.24 15.03 41.87
N LYS A 10 -6.45 14.69 42.33
CA LYS A 10 -6.97 15.12 43.65
C LYS A 10 -6.48 14.24 44.80
N ASP A 11 -6.50 12.92 44.60
CA ASP A 11 -6.40 11.96 45.70
C ASP A 11 -5.17 11.05 45.66
N ASN A 12 -4.43 10.99 44.54
CA ASN A 12 -3.29 10.07 44.37
C ASN A 12 -2.10 10.66 43.57
N ASN A 13 -1.90 11.98 43.62
CA ASN A 13 -0.84 12.67 42.89
C ASN A 13 0.51 12.54 43.61
N THR A 14 1.17 11.39 43.42
CA THR A 14 2.38 10.98 44.16
C THR A 14 3.61 10.80 43.26
N ALA A 15 3.46 10.94 41.94
CA ALA A 15 4.50 10.69 40.96
C ALA A 15 5.77 11.51 41.19
N GLN A 16 5.64 12.78 41.61
CA GLN A 16 6.80 13.63 41.89
C GLN A 16 7.60 13.16 43.11
N GLU A 17 6.93 12.72 44.18
CA GLU A 17 7.59 12.20 45.38
C GLU A 17 8.26 10.85 45.08
N GLN A 18 7.58 10.00 44.30
CA GLN A 18 8.13 8.73 43.81
C GLN A 18 9.39 8.97 42.96
N LEU A 19 9.36 9.93 42.03
CA LEU A 19 10.52 10.31 41.23
C LEU A 19 11.70 10.72 42.12
N LEU A 20 11.47 11.57 43.13
CA LEU A 20 12.52 11.97 44.09
C LEU A 20 13.12 10.77 44.84
N GLY A 21 12.27 9.83 45.27
CA GLY A 21 12.69 8.58 45.91
C GLY A 21 13.58 7.72 45.01
N ILE A 22 13.19 7.57 43.74
CA ILE A 22 13.96 6.84 42.74
C ILE A 22 15.32 7.54 42.49
N LEU A 23 15.32 8.86 42.37
CA LEU A 23 16.53 9.64 42.16
C LEU A 23 17.51 9.48 43.32
N ALA A 24 17.05 9.45 44.58
CA ALA A 24 17.92 9.24 45.74
C ALA A 24 18.75 7.95 45.67
N GLY A 25 18.24 6.91 44.99
CA GLY A 25 18.93 5.63 44.77
C GLY A 25 19.88 5.60 43.57
N LEU A 26 19.87 6.62 42.69
CA LEU A 26 20.60 6.62 41.43
C LEU A 26 21.97 7.32 41.52
N PRO A 27 23.02 6.77 40.90
CA PRO A 27 24.32 7.44 40.82
C PRO A 27 24.26 8.71 39.96
N LYS A 28 24.99 9.77 40.33
CA LYS A 28 24.99 11.05 39.58
C LYS A 28 25.61 10.95 38.17
N SER A 29 26.30 9.85 37.87
CA SER A 29 26.85 9.55 36.54
C SER A 29 25.84 8.90 35.58
N THR A 30 24.60 8.67 36.03
CA THR A 30 23.55 8.04 35.23
C THR A 30 23.24 8.84 33.98
N LYS A 31 23.14 8.14 32.85
CA LYS A 31 22.82 8.71 31.53
C LYS A 31 21.40 8.36 31.08
N GLU A 32 20.81 7.34 31.66
CA GLU A 32 19.50 6.81 31.28
C GLU A 32 18.67 6.61 32.54
N LEU A 33 17.51 7.26 32.60
CA LEU A 33 16.54 7.11 33.66
C LEU A 33 15.41 6.24 33.13
N ILE A 34 15.34 5.00 33.62
CA ILE A 34 14.30 4.04 33.27
C ILE A 34 13.47 3.82 34.54
N ILE A 35 12.19 4.19 34.49
CA ILE A 35 11.26 3.99 35.59
C ILE A 35 10.27 2.91 35.17
N GLU A 36 10.43 1.73 35.78
CA GLU A 36 9.55 0.58 35.59
C GLU A 36 8.36 0.60 36.56
N GLU A 37 8.46 1.39 37.63
CA GLU A 37 7.40 1.54 38.62
C GLU A 37 6.23 2.37 38.07
N THR A 38 5.01 2.00 38.47
CA THR A 38 3.80 2.73 38.11
C THR A 38 3.76 4.05 38.86
N LEU A 39 3.85 5.17 38.13
CA LEU A 39 3.75 6.52 38.68
C LEU A 39 2.31 7.05 38.56
N PHE A 40 1.89 7.85 39.55
CA PHE A 40 0.51 8.38 39.64
C PHE A 40 0.51 9.91 39.75
N GLY A 41 -0.01 10.60 38.74
CA GLY A 41 -0.16 12.05 38.75
C GLY A 41 0.91 12.82 37.95
N ASP A 42 1.29 14.00 38.41
CA ASP A 42 2.09 14.96 37.65
C ASP A 42 3.58 14.80 37.92
N ILE A 43 4.39 14.99 36.89
CA ILE A 43 5.86 14.92 36.97
C ILE A 43 6.48 16.20 36.42
N ASP A 44 7.41 16.76 37.18
CA ASP A 44 8.30 17.83 36.75
C ASP A 44 9.77 17.37 36.78
N PHE A 45 10.36 17.24 35.59
CA PHE A 45 11.75 16.85 35.39
C PHE A 45 12.77 17.98 35.60
N SER A 46 12.32 19.21 35.89
CA SER A 46 13.21 20.33 36.24
C SER A 46 14.11 20.00 37.44
N VAL A 47 13.61 19.13 38.33
CA VAL A 47 14.29 18.60 39.51
C VAL A 47 15.57 17.82 39.19
N LEU A 48 15.68 17.22 37.99
CA LEU A 48 16.89 16.49 37.60
C LEU A 48 18.11 17.40 37.57
N LYS A 49 17.94 18.66 37.17
CA LYS A 49 19.04 19.63 37.13
C LYS A 49 19.45 20.08 38.52
N SER A 50 18.49 20.37 39.41
CA SER A 50 18.77 20.78 40.79
C SER A 50 19.42 19.65 41.60
N GLU A 51 19.03 18.40 41.35
CA GLU A 51 19.56 17.21 42.02
C GLU A 51 20.87 16.70 41.40
N GLY A 52 21.44 17.39 40.41
CA GLY A 52 22.74 17.03 39.82
C GLY A 52 22.71 15.86 38.82
N TYR A 53 21.54 15.53 38.26
CA TYR A 53 21.33 14.51 37.23
C TYR A 53 21.28 15.08 35.80
N GLY A 54 21.88 16.25 35.55
CA GLY A 54 21.91 16.89 34.23
C GLY A 54 22.66 16.13 33.13
N ASN A 55 23.29 14.99 33.44
CA ASN A 55 23.95 14.10 32.48
C ASN A 55 23.00 13.07 31.85
N ILE A 56 21.77 12.96 32.35
CA ILE A 56 20.77 12.09 31.75
C ILE A 56 20.48 12.60 30.33
N LYS A 57 20.33 11.66 29.40
CA LYS A 57 20.02 11.92 27.98
C LYS A 57 18.82 11.12 27.51
N THR A 58 18.44 10.09 28.26
CA THR A 58 17.34 9.17 27.96
C THR A 58 16.44 9.10 29.17
N ILE A 59 15.15 9.35 29.00
CA ILE A 59 14.12 9.12 30.02
C ILE A 59 13.11 8.15 29.43
N ILE A 60 12.84 7.05 30.14
CA ILE A 60 11.86 6.03 29.75
C ILE A 60 10.92 5.81 30.93
N LEU A 61 9.64 6.09 30.70
CA LEU A 61 8.54 5.88 31.63
C LEU A 61 7.66 4.76 31.08
N LYS A 62 7.50 3.71 31.87
CA LYS A 62 6.60 2.59 31.53
C LYS A 62 5.15 2.90 31.93
N ASP A 63 4.30 1.91 31.73
CA ASP A 63 2.87 1.95 31.96
C ASP A 63 2.52 2.52 33.34
N GLY A 64 1.65 3.53 33.33
CA GLY A 64 1.43 4.37 34.49
C GLY A 64 0.10 5.10 34.46
N GLN A 65 -0.06 6.00 35.43
CA GLN A 65 -1.18 6.91 35.56
C GLN A 65 -0.67 8.36 35.61
N ILE A 66 0.36 8.66 34.82
CA ILE A 66 0.93 9.99 34.73
C ILE A 66 -0.04 10.89 33.98
N THR A 67 -0.39 12.01 34.61
CA THR A 67 -1.36 12.96 34.10
C THR A 67 -0.72 14.14 33.40
N ASN A 68 0.43 14.62 33.87
CA ASN A 68 1.15 15.73 33.26
C ASN A 68 2.67 15.55 33.33
N ILE A 69 3.37 16.12 32.35
CA ILE A 69 4.84 16.12 32.29
C ILE A 69 5.34 17.53 31.97
N ALA A 70 6.22 18.04 32.82
CA ALA A 70 6.85 19.34 32.68
C ALA A 70 8.37 19.25 32.87
N GLY A 71 9.07 20.34 32.51
CA GLY A 71 10.48 20.53 32.86
C GLY A 71 11.48 19.63 32.14
N LEU A 72 11.14 19.14 30.94
CA LEU A 72 12.12 18.49 30.06
C LEU A 72 13.21 19.51 29.67
N TYR A 73 14.48 19.15 29.83
CA TYR A 73 15.60 20.08 29.70
C TYR A 73 16.35 19.92 28.37
N GLU A 74 16.98 21.01 27.93
CA GLU A 74 17.88 21.02 26.79
C GLU A 74 19.11 20.13 27.04
N GLY A 75 19.35 19.18 26.14
CA GLY A 75 20.35 18.11 26.26
C GLY A 75 19.75 16.71 26.30
N LEU A 76 18.43 16.58 26.54
CA LEU A 76 17.72 15.32 26.43
C LEU A 76 17.63 14.88 24.95
N LEU A 77 17.99 13.62 24.68
CA LEU A 77 18.03 13.05 23.33
C LEU A 77 16.88 12.07 23.07
N HIS A 78 16.43 11.36 24.09
CA HIS A 78 15.40 10.33 23.99
C HIS A 78 14.39 10.46 25.12
N PHE A 79 13.10 10.51 24.76
CA PHE A 79 12.00 10.54 25.70
C PHE A 79 10.94 9.51 25.30
N GLU A 80 10.64 8.59 26.22
CA GLU A 80 9.63 7.55 26.06
C GLU A 80 8.64 7.58 27.24
N CYS A 81 7.34 7.64 26.96
CA CYS A 81 6.26 7.56 27.94
C CYS A 81 5.09 6.76 27.36
N ILE A 82 5.02 5.47 27.68
CA ILE A 82 4.07 4.52 27.09
C ILE A 82 2.90 4.31 28.04
N ASN A 83 1.67 4.23 27.51
CA ASN A 83 0.47 3.80 28.24
C ASN A 83 0.23 4.60 29.54
N ASN A 84 -0.04 5.89 29.37
CA ASN A 84 -0.27 6.85 30.45
C ASN A 84 -1.50 7.74 30.12
N LEU A 85 -1.78 8.74 30.94
CA LEU A 85 -2.99 9.59 30.84
C LEU A 85 -2.68 11.01 30.36
N LEU A 86 -1.67 11.19 29.50
CA LEU A 86 -1.29 12.51 28.99
C LEU A 86 -2.33 13.05 28.00
N ILE A 87 -2.75 14.31 28.14
CA ILE A 87 -3.67 15.01 27.21
C ILE A 87 -2.93 16.03 26.33
N GLU A 88 -1.81 16.55 26.82
CA GLU A 88 -0.94 17.50 26.14
C GLU A 88 0.51 17.25 26.56
N LEU A 89 1.44 17.73 25.73
CA LEU A 89 2.86 17.71 26.04
C LEU A 89 3.48 18.96 25.40
N GLU A 90 3.89 19.90 26.24
CA GLU A 90 4.44 21.19 25.84
C GLU A 90 5.96 21.26 26.14
N ASP A 91 6.61 22.31 25.65
CA ASP A 91 8.00 22.64 25.95
C ASP A 91 9.02 21.51 25.71
N LEU A 92 8.85 20.78 24.60
CA LEU A 92 9.81 19.75 24.16
C LEU A 92 11.17 20.37 23.77
N PRO A 93 12.30 19.79 24.23
CA PRO A 93 13.64 20.35 24.00
C PRO A 93 14.11 20.16 22.55
N VAL A 94 14.80 21.15 21.99
CA VAL A 94 15.26 21.15 20.59
C VAL A 94 16.33 20.06 20.32
N SER A 95 17.00 19.59 21.37
CA SER A 95 17.99 18.51 21.30
C SER A 95 17.40 17.12 21.04
N LEU A 96 16.08 16.94 21.11
CA LEU A 96 15.44 15.63 21.07
C LEU A 96 15.61 14.95 19.69
N LYS A 97 16.04 13.68 19.70
CA LYS A 97 16.18 12.82 18.52
C LYS A 97 15.09 11.76 18.44
N HIS A 98 14.63 11.26 19.58
CA HIS A 98 13.62 10.21 19.64
C HIS A 98 12.51 10.60 20.62
N LEU A 99 11.28 10.64 20.12
CA LEU A 99 10.07 10.90 20.91
C LEU A 99 9.10 9.73 20.75
N LYS A 100 8.79 9.05 21.86
CA LYS A 100 7.85 7.92 21.88
C LYS A 100 6.80 8.11 22.96
N ILE A 101 5.59 8.44 22.58
CA ILE A 101 4.47 8.66 23.52
C ILE A 101 3.20 7.90 23.11
N PRO A 102 3.30 6.59 22.78
CA PRO A 102 2.14 5.82 22.35
C PRO A 102 1.19 5.50 23.51
N PHE A 103 -0.07 5.22 23.18
CA PHE A 103 -1.13 4.86 24.15
C PHE A 103 -1.36 5.94 25.21
N ASN A 104 -1.62 7.16 24.76
CA ASN A 104 -2.00 8.28 25.62
C ASN A 104 -3.31 8.91 25.11
N HIS A 105 -3.66 10.09 25.60
CA HIS A 105 -4.86 10.84 25.21
C HIS A 105 -4.51 12.19 24.60
N ILE A 106 -3.35 12.30 23.96
CA ILE A 106 -2.82 13.57 23.48
C ILE A 106 -3.73 14.13 22.40
N THR A 107 -4.17 15.38 22.58
CA THR A 107 -5.04 16.10 21.64
C THR A 107 -4.30 17.17 20.84
N ALA A 108 -3.17 17.66 21.36
CA ALA A 108 -2.31 18.62 20.68
C ALA A 108 -0.83 18.29 20.95
N LEU A 109 -0.01 18.31 19.90
CA LEU A 109 1.43 18.11 19.98
C LEU A 109 2.14 19.05 19.01
N ASN A 110 3.04 19.89 19.52
CA ASN A 110 3.82 20.81 18.70
C ASN A 110 5.25 20.29 18.52
N VAL A 111 5.57 19.82 17.31
CA VAL A 111 6.91 19.31 16.95
C VAL A 111 7.72 20.27 16.09
N SER A 112 7.22 21.48 15.84
CA SER A 112 7.81 22.44 14.89
C SER A 112 9.26 22.86 15.21
N LYS A 113 9.64 22.83 16.49
CA LYS A 113 10.99 23.21 16.96
C LYS A 113 11.98 22.04 16.98
N LEU A 114 11.53 20.81 16.71
CA LEU A 114 12.35 19.59 16.87
C LEU A 114 13.13 19.27 15.59
N GLU A 115 14.00 20.18 15.16
CA GLU A 115 14.73 20.06 13.88
C GLU A 115 15.69 18.86 13.79
N ASN A 116 16.03 18.25 14.92
CA ASN A 116 16.93 17.09 15.01
C ASN A 116 16.19 15.77 15.23
N LEU A 117 14.86 15.77 15.18
CA LEU A 117 14.07 14.57 15.45
C LEU A 117 14.27 13.54 14.32
N GLU A 118 14.65 12.32 14.70
CA GLU A 118 14.90 11.17 13.83
C GLU A 118 13.78 10.12 13.95
N THR A 119 13.16 10.00 15.13
CA THR A 119 12.07 9.04 15.41
C THR A 119 10.91 9.71 16.12
N LEU A 120 9.70 9.58 15.59
CA LEU A 120 8.46 10.03 16.21
C LEU A 120 7.41 8.92 16.26
N VAL A 121 7.06 8.47 17.47
CA VAL A 121 6.01 7.46 17.71
C VAL A 121 4.94 8.06 18.61
N ILE A 122 3.76 8.29 18.05
CA ILE A 122 2.60 8.92 18.71
C ILE A 122 1.34 8.06 18.55
N SER A 123 1.51 6.76 18.30
CA SER A 123 0.45 5.78 18.09
C SER A 123 -0.60 5.78 19.21
N HIS A 124 -1.87 5.51 18.89
CA HIS A 124 -2.96 5.45 19.89
C HIS A 124 -3.07 6.74 20.74
N ASN A 125 -3.35 7.85 20.06
CA ASN A 125 -3.63 9.16 20.67
C ASN A 125 -4.88 9.79 20.01
N GLN A 126 -5.16 11.07 20.26
CA GLN A 126 -6.33 11.77 19.75
C GLN A 126 -5.98 13.00 18.89
N ILE A 127 -4.80 12.99 18.28
CA ILE A 127 -4.22 14.15 17.58
C ILE A 127 -4.98 14.39 16.26
N PRO A 128 -5.55 15.59 16.03
CA PRO A 128 -6.31 15.91 14.82
C PRO A 128 -5.45 16.45 13.67
N THR A 129 -4.32 17.07 13.98
CA THR A 129 -3.42 17.73 13.02
C THR A 129 -1.97 17.51 13.42
N LEU A 130 -1.11 17.22 12.44
CA LEU A 130 0.33 17.08 12.63
C LEU A 130 1.05 17.80 11.48
N GLU A 131 1.83 18.82 11.83
CA GLU A 131 2.47 19.73 10.86
C GLU A 131 3.91 20.04 11.27
N ASN A 132 4.70 20.56 10.32
CA ASN A 132 6.09 21.01 10.54
C ASN A 132 6.99 19.90 11.09
N LEU A 133 6.94 18.73 10.47
CA LEU A 133 7.79 17.59 10.80
C LEU A 133 9.27 17.88 10.51
N SER A 134 10.16 17.27 11.31
CA SER A 134 11.61 17.32 11.09
C SER A 134 11.99 16.73 9.74
N LYS A 135 12.90 17.39 9.01
CA LYS A 135 13.44 16.86 7.73
C LYS A 135 14.40 15.69 7.93
N LYS A 136 14.88 15.45 9.15
CA LYS A 136 15.76 14.33 9.52
C LYS A 136 15.00 13.08 9.96
N LEU A 137 13.66 13.10 9.89
CA LEU A 137 12.85 11.99 10.37
C LEU A 137 13.09 10.74 9.53
N THR A 138 13.36 9.62 10.19
CA THR A 138 13.56 8.30 9.57
C THR A 138 12.39 7.36 9.85
N GLU A 139 11.69 7.56 10.97
CA GLU A 139 10.56 6.76 11.41
C GLU A 139 9.43 7.66 11.94
N LEU A 140 8.25 7.52 11.34
CA LEU A 140 7.00 8.15 11.76
C LEU A 140 5.92 7.09 12.01
N SER A 141 5.49 6.93 13.25
CA SER A 141 4.34 6.10 13.60
C SER A 141 3.26 6.95 14.27
N CYS A 142 2.17 7.19 13.56
CA CYS A 142 1.04 8.00 14.02
C CYS A 142 -0.29 7.27 13.85
N ASP A 143 -0.29 5.94 13.92
CA ASP A 143 -1.50 5.13 13.81
C ASP A 143 -2.48 5.38 14.97
N ASN A 144 -3.75 5.03 14.76
CA ASN A 144 -4.81 5.18 15.76
C ASN A 144 -4.89 6.61 16.33
N ASN A 145 -4.99 7.59 15.43
CA ASN A 145 -5.17 9.01 15.74
C ASN A 145 -6.38 9.60 15.00
N LYS A 146 -6.59 10.92 15.07
CA LYS A 146 -7.71 11.62 14.42
C LYS A 146 -7.25 12.48 13.23
N LEU A 147 -6.09 12.18 12.65
CA LEU A 147 -5.50 12.95 11.55
C LEU A 147 -6.41 12.93 10.32
N GLN A 148 -6.56 14.07 9.66
CA GLN A 148 -7.33 14.22 8.41
C GLN A 148 -6.46 14.51 7.18
N PHE A 149 -5.27 15.07 7.41
CA PHE A 149 -4.33 15.49 6.39
C PHE A 149 -2.90 15.24 6.89
N LEU A 150 -2.00 14.89 5.98
CA LEU A 150 -0.58 14.76 6.27
C LEU A 150 0.26 15.30 5.12
N ASN A 151 1.15 16.25 5.42
CA ASN A 151 2.14 16.76 4.48
C ASN A 151 3.53 16.24 4.88
N LEU A 152 4.21 15.60 3.94
CA LEU A 152 5.53 14.97 4.14
C LEU A 152 6.64 15.70 3.36
N ASP A 153 6.44 17.00 3.08
CA ASP A 153 7.39 17.80 2.32
C ASP A 153 8.80 17.81 2.95
N GLY A 154 9.81 17.49 2.13
CA GLY A 154 11.21 17.50 2.54
C GLY A 154 11.67 16.35 3.44
N LEU A 155 10.82 15.36 3.74
CA LEU A 155 11.16 14.19 4.55
C LEU A 155 11.89 13.11 3.73
N VAL A 156 13.01 13.48 3.11
CA VAL A 156 13.75 12.61 2.17
C VAL A 156 14.39 11.38 2.82
N GLU A 157 14.66 11.43 4.13
CA GLU A 157 15.27 10.34 4.91
C GLU A 157 14.25 9.38 5.53
N LEU A 158 12.94 9.60 5.31
CA LEU A 158 11.88 8.80 5.92
C LEU A 158 11.83 7.40 5.32
N LYS A 159 12.04 6.38 6.16
CA LYS A 159 12.06 4.96 5.77
C LYS A 159 10.83 4.21 6.26
N THR A 160 10.27 4.59 7.41
CA THR A 160 9.13 3.91 8.02
C THR A 160 8.01 4.91 8.29
N LEU A 161 6.82 4.62 7.75
CA LEU A 161 5.63 5.44 7.91
C LEU A 161 4.42 4.56 8.23
N ASN A 162 3.83 4.74 9.41
CA ASN A 162 2.58 4.09 9.79
C ASN A 162 1.50 5.13 10.11
N ILE A 163 0.46 5.16 9.28
CA ILE A 163 -0.67 6.08 9.39
C ILE A 163 -2.01 5.36 9.62
N SER A 164 -1.97 4.06 9.89
CA SER A 164 -3.15 3.19 9.99
C SER A 164 -4.18 3.71 11.02
N ASN A 165 -5.46 3.39 10.84
CA ASN A 165 -6.55 3.77 11.76
C ASN A 165 -6.65 5.30 12.00
N ASN A 166 -6.42 6.11 10.96
CA ASN A 166 -6.67 7.56 10.96
C ASN A 166 -7.85 7.93 10.05
N ARG A 167 -8.23 9.21 10.05
CA ARG A 167 -9.25 9.77 9.14
C ARG A 167 -8.63 10.53 7.97
N ILE A 168 -7.40 10.18 7.59
CA ILE A 168 -6.63 10.89 6.56
C ILE A 168 -7.33 10.72 5.22
N THR A 169 -7.69 11.83 4.57
CA THR A 169 -8.28 11.84 3.23
C THR A 169 -7.34 12.40 2.17
N LEU A 170 -6.25 13.05 2.58
CA LEU A 170 -5.25 13.64 1.69
C LEU A 170 -3.83 13.48 2.26
N ILE A 171 -2.92 12.99 1.41
CA ILE A 171 -1.47 12.99 1.65
C ILE A 171 -0.78 13.81 0.58
N GLU A 172 0.09 14.71 1.01
CA GLU A 172 0.93 15.53 0.13
C GLU A 172 2.42 15.17 0.30
N ASN A 173 3.13 15.12 -0.84
CA ASN A 173 4.59 14.99 -0.92
C ASN A 173 5.15 13.71 -0.28
N LEU A 174 4.50 12.55 -0.48
CA LEU A 174 5.02 11.26 0.00
C LEU A 174 6.42 10.98 -0.62
N PRO A 175 7.46 10.79 0.21
CA PRO A 175 8.81 10.53 -0.28
C PRO A 175 8.96 9.14 -0.90
N VAL A 176 9.80 9.03 -1.94
CA VAL A 176 10.04 7.78 -2.69
C VAL A 176 10.83 6.73 -1.89
N GLY A 177 11.55 7.17 -0.84
CA GLY A 177 12.46 6.33 -0.05
C GLY A 177 11.80 5.53 1.08
N ILE A 178 10.47 5.52 1.20
CA ILE A 178 9.77 4.77 2.25
C ILE A 178 9.84 3.28 1.94
N ILE A 179 10.36 2.52 2.91
CA ILE A 179 10.55 1.07 2.85
C ILE A 179 9.35 0.37 3.49
N ASP A 180 8.89 0.85 4.65
CA ASP A 180 7.76 0.28 5.39
C ASP A 180 6.63 1.31 5.47
N PHE A 181 5.63 1.19 4.59
CA PHE A 181 4.45 2.05 4.56
C PHE A 181 3.18 1.28 4.94
N LYS A 182 2.53 1.69 6.03
CA LYS A 182 1.31 1.09 6.58
C LYS A 182 0.16 2.10 6.62
N MET A 183 -0.97 1.75 6.01
CA MET A 183 -2.18 2.59 5.91
C MET A 183 -3.47 1.78 6.08
N GLU A 184 -3.47 0.80 6.98
CA GLU A 184 -4.65 -0.03 7.22
C GLU A 184 -5.78 0.81 7.85
N ASN A 185 -7.04 0.51 7.53
CA ASN A 185 -8.22 1.19 8.12
C ASN A 185 -8.24 2.73 8.01
N THR A 186 -7.60 3.31 7.00
CA THR A 186 -7.78 4.72 6.64
C THR A 186 -8.84 4.86 5.55
N PRO A 187 -9.65 5.95 5.52
CA PRO A 187 -10.56 6.21 4.41
C PRO A 187 -9.78 6.39 3.11
N ALA A 188 -10.46 6.41 1.95
CA ALA A 188 -9.79 6.60 0.66
C ALA A 188 -8.93 7.87 0.67
N ILE A 189 -7.60 7.69 0.56
CA ILE A 189 -6.62 8.77 0.58
C ILE A 189 -6.39 9.26 -0.85
N GLU A 190 -6.54 10.56 -1.08
CA GLU A 190 -6.01 11.23 -2.25
C GLU A 190 -4.51 11.49 -2.04
N PHE A 191 -3.68 11.13 -3.00
CA PHE A 191 -2.24 11.38 -2.95
C PHE A 191 -1.90 12.48 -3.97
N ARG A 192 -1.31 13.57 -3.50
CA ARG A 192 -0.85 14.70 -4.34
C ARG A 192 0.66 14.84 -4.22
N ASN A 193 1.32 15.14 -5.34
CA ASN A 193 2.78 15.28 -5.43
C ASN A 193 3.55 14.10 -4.79
N SER A 194 2.91 12.93 -4.79
CA SER A 194 3.35 11.72 -4.11
C SER A 194 3.66 10.69 -5.20
N VAL A 195 4.86 10.11 -5.15
CA VAL A 195 5.21 8.98 -6.02
C VAL A 195 5.15 7.75 -5.15
N PHE A 196 4.16 6.88 -5.39
CA PHE A 196 4.07 5.61 -4.69
C PHE A 196 5.26 4.72 -5.04
N PRO A 197 6.02 4.23 -4.04
CA PRO A 197 6.76 2.99 -4.21
C PRO A 197 5.74 1.88 -4.46
N GLU A 198 5.91 1.15 -5.56
CA GLU A 198 5.15 -0.08 -5.77
C GLU A 198 5.42 -1.03 -4.59
N TYR A 199 4.35 -1.58 -4.01
CA TYR A 199 4.39 -2.52 -2.88
C TYR A 199 5.38 -3.68 -3.15
N GLU A 200 6.60 -3.60 -2.64
CA GLU A 200 7.49 -4.74 -2.46
C GLU A 200 7.16 -5.38 -1.11
N LYS A 201 6.24 -6.36 -1.13
CA LYS A 201 6.14 -7.34 -0.03
C LYS A 201 7.23 -8.40 -0.22
N ASP A 202 8.20 -8.36 0.69
CA ASP A 202 9.05 -9.44 1.19
C ASP A 202 9.30 -10.63 0.24
N LEU A 203 10.52 -10.67 -0.30
CA LEU A 203 11.27 -11.92 -0.35
C LEU A 203 12.60 -11.68 0.35
N GLU A 204 12.83 -12.53 1.34
CA GLU A 204 14.01 -12.58 2.18
C GLU A 204 15.31 -12.68 1.38
N LYS A 205 16.34 -12.15 2.03
CA LYS A 205 17.76 -12.16 1.69
C LYS A 205 18.23 -13.51 1.14
N ASP A 206 19.00 -13.46 0.07
CA ASP A 206 20.30 -14.14 0.09
C ASP A 206 21.32 -13.35 -0.72
N GLY A 207 22.49 -13.14 -0.09
CA GLY A 207 23.55 -12.29 -0.61
C GLY A 207 24.33 -12.97 -1.73
N LYS A 208 24.48 -12.25 -2.84
CA LYS A 208 25.68 -12.06 -3.69
C LYS A 208 25.27 -11.63 -5.10
N ASP A 209 26.11 -10.79 -5.70
CA ASP A 209 26.11 -10.25 -7.07
C ASP A 209 25.36 -8.93 -7.27
N GLU A 210 26.09 -7.87 -6.95
CA GLU A 210 25.64 -6.48 -6.79
C GLU A 210 25.99 -5.58 -8.01
N GLU A 211 25.97 -6.10 -9.25
CA GLU A 211 26.30 -5.25 -10.43
C GLU A 211 25.23 -5.11 -11.52
N GLU A 212 24.14 -5.91 -11.60
CA GLU A 212 23.17 -5.77 -12.71
C GLU A 212 21.69 -6.14 -12.41
N LYS A 213 21.17 -6.04 -11.18
CA LYS A 213 19.72 -6.24 -10.96
C LYS A 213 18.93 -4.94 -11.16
N LYS A 214 18.59 -4.65 -12.42
CA LYS A 214 17.58 -3.64 -12.76
C LYS A 214 16.20 -4.09 -12.23
N ASN A 215 15.40 -3.17 -11.68
CA ASN A 215 14.03 -3.46 -11.26
C ASN A 215 13.21 -4.03 -12.45
N TYR A 216 12.39 -5.07 -12.20
CA TYR A 216 11.59 -5.73 -13.25
C TYR A 216 10.70 -4.75 -14.01
N LEU A 217 10.05 -3.82 -13.32
CA LEU A 217 9.12 -2.87 -13.92
C LEU A 217 9.87 -1.80 -14.72
N GLU A 218 11.02 -1.34 -14.23
CA GLU A 218 11.90 -0.46 -15.00
C GLU A 218 12.46 -1.14 -16.25
N ALA A 219 12.83 -2.42 -16.16
CA ALA A 219 13.29 -3.21 -17.29
C ALA A 219 12.17 -3.42 -18.31
N LEU A 220 10.95 -3.70 -17.85
CA LEU A 220 9.78 -3.90 -18.69
C LEU A 220 9.37 -2.61 -19.42
N ASN A 221 9.29 -1.50 -18.69
CA ASN A 221 8.99 -0.18 -19.25
C ASN A 221 10.05 0.22 -20.29
N GLU A 222 11.33 0.04 -19.99
CA GLU A 222 12.41 0.31 -20.93
C GLU A 222 12.34 -0.61 -22.16
N PHE A 223 12.02 -1.90 -21.99
CA PHE A 223 11.83 -2.82 -23.11
C PHE A 223 10.73 -2.34 -24.07
N PHE A 224 9.56 -1.97 -23.54
CA PHE A 224 8.46 -1.47 -24.38
C PHE A 224 8.76 -0.11 -25.00
N ARG A 225 9.48 0.77 -24.30
CA ARG A 225 9.97 2.03 -24.88
C ARG A 225 10.88 1.78 -26.07
N LEU A 226 11.91 0.93 -25.90
CA LEU A 226 12.86 0.58 -26.96
C LEU A 226 12.16 -0.09 -28.14
N LYS A 227 11.21 -0.99 -27.87
CA LYS A 227 10.39 -1.65 -28.89
C LYS A 227 9.55 -0.65 -29.67
N ASN A 228 8.84 0.24 -28.98
CA ASN A 228 8.00 1.25 -29.62
C ASN A 228 8.84 2.17 -30.51
N GLU A 229 9.94 2.74 -29.97
CA GLU A 229 10.84 3.60 -30.75
C GLU A 229 11.41 2.91 -31.99
N TYR A 230 11.84 1.65 -31.86
CA TYR A 230 12.34 0.86 -32.98
C TYR A 230 11.24 0.60 -34.02
N GLN A 231 10.04 0.21 -33.59
CA GLN A 231 8.91 -0.07 -34.49
C GLN A 231 8.41 1.18 -35.21
N THR A 232 8.33 2.33 -34.53
CA THR A 232 8.00 3.62 -35.15
C THR A 232 9.02 4.00 -36.22
N LYS A 233 10.32 3.97 -35.87
CA LYS A 233 11.41 4.28 -36.81
C LYS A 233 11.41 3.33 -38.01
N ALA A 234 11.25 2.03 -37.78
CA ALA A 234 11.16 1.03 -38.84
C ALA A 234 9.96 1.27 -39.77
N SER A 235 8.78 1.55 -39.20
CA SER A 235 7.56 1.88 -39.95
C SER A 235 7.74 3.12 -40.82
N ASP A 236 8.36 4.17 -40.29
CA ASP A 236 8.63 5.41 -41.03
C ASP A 236 9.65 5.20 -42.16
N MET A 237 10.69 4.39 -41.94
CA MET A 237 11.64 4.02 -42.98
C MET A 237 10.96 3.22 -44.10
N MET A 238 10.11 2.25 -43.74
CA MET A 238 9.32 1.46 -44.70
C MET A 238 8.34 2.34 -45.49
N LYS A 239 7.64 3.28 -44.83
CA LYS A 239 6.76 4.26 -45.50
C LYS A 239 7.53 5.15 -46.47
N LYS A 240 8.72 5.63 -46.09
CA LYS A 240 9.58 6.45 -46.95
C LYS A 240 10.07 5.66 -48.17
N ALA A 241 10.51 4.42 -47.98
CA ALA A 241 10.92 3.54 -49.09
C ALA A 241 9.75 3.23 -50.03
N PHE A 242 8.56 2.95 -49.49
CA PHE A 242 7.36 2.70 -50.26
C PHE A 242 6.96 3.91 -51.12
N LYS A 243 7.01 5.13 -50.55
CA LYS A 243 6.61 6.38 -51.24
C LYS A 243 7.59 6.85 -52.32
N LYS A 244 8.84 6.38 -52.31
CA LYS A 244 9.85 6.74 -53.32
C LYS A 244 9.62 6.03 -54.66
N GLU A 245 8.89 4.91 -54.65
CA GLU A 245 8.69 4.09 -55.82
C GLU A 245 7.43 4.48 -56.61
N SER A 246 7.51 4.37 -57.93
CA SER A 246 6.44 4.77 -58.86
C SER A 246 5.27 3.79 -58.91
N SER A 247 5.45 2.54 -58.46
CA SER A 247 4.43 1.49 -58.49
C SER A 247 4.20 0.88 -57.11
N ARG A 248 2.93 0.60 -56.78
CA ARG A 248 2.53 -0.05 -55.52
C ARG A 248 3.24 -1.40 -55.29
N ARG A 249 3.53 -2.16 -56.36
CA ARG A 249 4.28 -3.44 -56.27
C ARG A 249 5.74 -3.20 -55.93
N LEU A 250 6.39 -2.24 -56.59
CA LEU A 250 7.78 -1.88 -56.35
C LEU A 250 7.96 -1.27 -54.95
N GLY A 251 7.04 -0.41 -54.53
CA GLY A 251 7.03 0.16 -53.18
C GLY A 251 6.93 -0.90 -52.08
N LYS A 252 6.12 -1.95 -52.27
CA LYS A 252 6.06 -3.09 -51.32
C LYS A 252 7.39 -3.84 -51.24
N LEU A 253 8.03 -4.12 -52.38
CA LEU A 253 9.34 -4.78 -52.42
C LEU A 253 10.42 -3.92 -51.76
N ALA A 254 10.45 -2.61 -52.06
CA ALA A 254 11.37 -1.65 -51.46
C ALA A 254 11.20 -1.56 -49.94
N ALA A 255 9.97 -1.53 -49.44
CA ALA A 255 9.67 -1.54 -48.01
C ALA A 255 10.14 -2.84 -47.32
N LEU A 256 9.97 -4.00 -47.96
CA LEU A 256 10.45 -5.29 -47.44
C LEU A 256 11.98 -5.41 -47.43
N SER A 257 12.67 -4.69 -48.33
CA SER A 257 14.13 -4.64 -48.38
C SER A 257 14.75 -3.67 -47.37
N VAL A 258 13.94 -2.84 -46.68
CA VAL A 258 14.43 -1.95 -45.63
C VAL A 258 14.91 -2.77 -44.44
N LYS A 259 16.18 -2.62 -44.08
CA LYS A 259 16.75 -3.18 -42.84
C LYS A 259 16.94 -2.05 -41.82
N PRO A 260 16.08 -1.96 -40.79
CA PRO A 260 16.27 -0.98 -39.72
C PRO A 260 17.60 -1.24 -38.99
N PRO A 261 18.27 -0.20 -38.47
CA PRO A 261 19.47 -0.38 -37.69
C PRO A 261 19.17 -1.07 -36.35
N CYS A 262 20.05 -1.96 -35.90
CA CYS A 262 19.96 -2.58 -34.58
C CYS A 262 20.04 -1.51 -33.47
N ILE A 263 19.24 -1.65 -32.40
CA ILE A 263 19.16 -0.66 -31.33
C ILE A 263 20.48 -0.44 -30.58
N ASN A 264 21.34 -1.46 -30.50
CA ASN A 264 22.66 -1.35 -29.91
C ASN A 264 23.71 -1.00 -31.00
N CYS A 265 24.17 -1.98 -31.79
CA CYS A 265 25.31 -1.78 -32.70
C CYS A 265 25.06 -0.89 -33.94
N LYS A 266 23.84 -0.36 -34.13
CA LYS A 266 23.41 0.49 -35.25
C LYS A 266 23.62 -0.06 -36.67
N ARG A 267 24.12 -1.29 -36.82
CA ARG A 267 24.26 -1.98 -38.11
C ARG A 267 22.88 -2.26 -38.74
N PRO A 268 22.74 -2.28 -40.07
CA PRO A 268 21.48 -2.54 -40.79
C PRO A 268 21.11 -4.03 -40.77
N VAL A 269 21.00 -4.59 -39.57
CA VAL A 269 20.70 -6.00 -39.31
C VAL A 269 19.38 -6.17 -38.55
N GLY A 270 18.79 -5.06 -38.07
CA GLY A 270 17.57 -5.06 -37.28
C GLY A 270 17.76 -5.53 -35.83
N THR A 271 16.69 -5.38 -35.06
CA THR A 271 16.52 -5.93 -33.72
C THR A 271 15.28 -6.81 -33.71
N ILE A 272 15.41 -8.02 -33.15
CA ILE A 272 14.33 -8.99 -33.02
C ILE A 272 13.76 -8.87 -31.62
N PHE A 273 12.52 -8.38 -31.52
CA PHE A 273 11.75 -8.37 -30.28
C PHE A 273 10.78 -9.55 -30.28
N SER A 274 10.77 -10.37 -29.23
CA SER A 274 9.83 -11.47 -29.04
C SER A 274 9.16 -11.40 -27.66
N ASN A 275 7.95 -11.94 -27.58
CA ASN A 275 7.20 -12.14 -26.34
C ASN A 275 6.59 -13.56 -26.26
N ARG A 276 7.05 -14.49 -27.10
CA ARG A 276 6.44 -15.82 -27.28
C ARG A 276 7.33 -16.97 -26.83
N GLU A 277 8.60 -16.71 -26.50
CA GLU A 277 9.54 -17.76 -26.10
C GLU A 277 9.48 -17.94 -24.58
N ASN A 278 8.78 -18.98 -24.10
CA ASN A 278 8.80 -19.45 -22.71
C ASN A 278 8.54 -18.34 -21.67
N ASP A 279 7.46 -17.56 -21.86
CA ASP A 279 7.03 -16.47 -20.96
C ASP A 279 8.08 -15.36 -20.78
N LYS A 280 8.92 -15.15 -21.81
CA LYS A 280 9.98 -14.13 -21.80
C LYS A 280 9.79 -13.08 -22.87
N TYR A 281 10.02 -11.82 -22.49
CA TYR A 281 10.34 -10.75 -23.42
C TYR A 281 11.82 -10.81 -23.78
N THR A 282 12.11 -10.90 -25.07
CA THR A 282 13.49 -10.92 -25.57
C THR A 282 13.74 -9.83 -26.60
N ALA A 283 14.92 -9.20 -26.54
CA ALA A 283 15.44 -8.34 -27.61
C ALA A 283 16.88 -8.74 -27.94
N ILE A 284 17.11 -9.14 -29.19
CA ILE A 284 18.42 -9.59 -29.68
C ILE A 284 18.77 -8.95 -31.03
N CYS A 285 20.05 -8.92 -31.36
CA CYS A 285 20.55 -8.49 -32.67
C CYS A 285 20.03 -9.40 -33.79
N GLY A 286 19.61 -8.83 -34.93
CA GLY A 286 19.15 -9.61 -36.08
C GLY A 286 20.27 -10.27 -36.91
N ASP A 287 21.54 -10.03 -36.58
CA ASP A 287 22.68 -10.71 -37.20
C ASP A 287 22.89 -12.10 -36.58
N LYS A 288 22.68 -13.16 -37.37
CA LYS A 288 22.84 -14.56 -36.92
C LYS A 288 24.29 -15.04 -36.92
N GLY A 289 25.18 -14.39 -37.68
CA GLY A 289 26.58 -14.81 -37.80
C GLY A 289 27.44 -14.14 -36.73
N ASN A 290 27.30 -12.82 -36.60
CA ASN A 290 28.07 -12.00 -35.64
C ASN A 290 27.15 -11.04 -34.88
N PRO A 291 26.29 -11.55 -33.96
CA PRO A 291 25.41 -10.69 -33.16
C PRO A 291 26.22 -9.72 -32.28
N CYS A 292 25.70 -8.52 -32.05
CA CYS A 292 26.24 -7.65 -31.01
C CYS A 292 25.82 -8.15 -29.60
N ASN A 293 26.37 -7.54 -28.57
CA ASN A 293 26.11 -7.77 -27.14
C ASN A 293 24.68 -7.40 -26.67
N LEU A 294 23.80 -6.90 -27.55
CA LEU A 294 22.38 -6.71 -27.25
C LEU A 294 21.73 -8.03 -26.81
N ASN A 295 21.36 -8.10 -25.54
CA ASN A 295 20.75 -9.28 -24.94
C ASN A 295 19.83 -8.86 -23.79
N ILE A 296 18.58 -8.59 -24.12
CA ILE A 296 17.53 -8.33 -23.14
C ILE A 296 16.67 -9.59 -23.04
N LYS A 297 16.51 -10.11 -21.82
CA LYS A 297 15.67 -11.25 -21.47
C LYS A 297 14.97 -10.94 -20.15
N ILE A 298 13.66 -10.79 -20.19
CA ILE A 298 12.81 -10.50 -19.03
C ILE A 298 11.80 -11.64 -18.94
N PHE A 299 11.67 -12.25 -17.77
CA PHE A 299 10.70 -13.31 -17.51
C PHE A 299 9.47 -12.71 -16.83
N ASN A 300 8.29 -13.02 -17.36
CA ASN A 300 7.04 -12.35 -16.96
C ASN A 300 6.41 -12.93 -15.69
N GLY A 301 7.00 -13.97 -15.13
CA GLY A 301 6.37 -14.76 -14.09
C GLY A 301 5.27 -15.64 -14.67
N ARG A 302 4.79 -16.56 -13.84
CA ARG A 302 3.64 -17.42 -14.17
C ARG A 302 2.48 -17.05 -13.28
N THR A 303 1.61 -16.18 -13.79
CA THR A 303 0.35 -15.86 -13.14
C THR A 303 -0.79 -16.64 -13.79
N ILE A 304 -1.75 -17.03 -12.96
CA ILE A 304 -2.99 -17.67 -13.39
C ILE A 304 -4.14 -16.86 -12.83
N ASN A 305 -5.17 -16.64 -13.64
CA ASN A 305 -6.37 -15.95 -13.21
C ASN A 305 -7.02 -16.68 -12.01
N LEU A 306 -7.27 -15.94 -10.93
CA LEU A 306 -7.79 -16.45 -9.65
C LEU A 306 -9.11 -17.21 -9.83
N VAL A 307 -10.04 -16.70 -10.64
CA VAL A 307 -11.34 -17.33 -10.87
C VAL A 307 -11.18 -18.65 -11.63
N PHE A 308 -10.31 -18.64 -12.64
CA PHE A 308 -10.01 -19.86 -13.40
C PHE A 308 -9.43 -20.94 -12.51
N ILE A 309 -8.39 -20.62 -11.72
CA ILE A 309 -7.73 -21.62 -10.87
C ILE A 309 -8.62 -22.09 -9.71
N LEU A 310 -9.46 -21.21 -9.16
CA LEU A 310 -10.46 -21.57 -8.15
C LEU A 310 -11.42 -22.65 -8.70
N ASN A 311 -11.90 -22.48 -9.94
CA ASN A 311 -12.78 -23.45 -10.59
C ASN A 311 -12.07 -24.78 -10.86
N VAL A 312 -10.81 -24.74 -11.31
CA VAL A 312 -10.00 -25.96 -11.51
C VAL A 312 -9.91 -26.78 -10.22
N TYR A 313 -9.53 -26.16 -9.10
CA TYR A 313 -9.45 -26.88 -7.82
C TYR A 313 -10.83 -27.33 -7.34
N GLN A 314 -11.90 -26.59 -7.62
CA GLN A 314 -13.26 -27.01 -7.30
C GLN A 314 -13.67 -28.29 -8.05
N GLU A 315 -13.35 -28.36 -9.34
CA GLU A 315 -13.58 -29.54 -10.17
C GLU A 315 -12.74 -30.73 -9.68
N GLU A 316 -11.44 -30.54 -9.45
CA GLU A 316 -10.57 -31.61 -8.93
C GLU A 316 -11.05 -32.16 -7.58
N ILE A 317 -11.52 -31.30 -6.67
CA ILE A 317 -12.09 -31.73 -5.38
C ILE A 317 -13.34 -32.59 -5.61
N ASN A 318 -14.20 -32.24 -6.57
CA ASN A 318 -15.39 -33.02 -6.88
C ASN A 318 -15.04 -34.36 -7.52
N ASP A 319 -14.07 -34.39 -8.43
CA ASP A 319 -13.58 -35.62 -9.05
C ASP A 319 -13.00 -36.58 -8.00
N ILE A 320 -12.21 -36.07 -7.04
CA ILE A 320 -11.68 -36.89 -5.94
C ILE A 320 -12.80 -37.44 -5.06
N LYS A 321 -13.85 -36.64 -4.76
CA LYS A 321 -15.03 -37.12 -4.01
C LYS A 321 -15.72 -38.27 -4.75
N ASP A 322 -15.94 -38.11 -6.05
CA ASP A 322 -16.57 -39.14 -6.88
C ASP A 322 -15.72 -40.40 -6.97
N LEU A 323 -14.39 -40.26 -7.06
CA LEU A 323 -13.45 -41.37 -7.03
C LEU A 323 -13.52 -42.14 -5.70
N ILE A 324 -13.51 -41.43 -4.57
CA ILE A 324 -13.66 -42.03 -3.24
C ILE A 324 -15.00 -42.78 -3.11
N ILE A 325 -16.10 -42.22 -3.63
CA ILE A 325 -17.41 -42.87 -3.61
C ILE A 325 -17.39 -44.16 -4.43
N ARG A 326 -16.88 -44.12 -5.67
CA ARG A 326 -16.74 -45.30 -6.54
C ARG A 326 -15.92 -46.39 -5.88
N GLN A 327 -14.78 -46.02 -5.32
CA GLN A 327 -13.90 -46.96 -4.63
C GLN A 327 -14.56 -47.64 -3.41
N LYS A 328 -15.35 -46.87 -2.64
CA LYS A 328 -16.13 -47.43 -1.53
C LYS A 328 -17.18 -48.43 -2.02
N LEU A 329 -17.84 -48.14 -3.14
CA LEU A 329 -18.78 -49.07 -3.78
C LEU A 329 -18.07 -50.33 -4.29
N ASP A 330 -16.90 -50.19 -4.94
CA ASP A 330 -16.13 -51.33 -5.43
C ASP A 330 -15.70 -52.27 -4.29
N THR A 331 -15.40 -51.71 -3.12
CA THR A 331 -15.09 -52.49 -1.91
C THR A 331 -16.34 -53.21 -1.39
N LEU A 332 -17.47 -52.49 -1.30
CA LEU A 332 -18.75 -53.05 -0.84
C LEU A 332 -19.24 -54.21 -1.72
N PHE A 333 -19.04 -54.11 -3.04
CA PHE A 333 -19.41 -55.14 -4.00
C PHE A 333 -18.29 -56.15 -4.30
N SER A 334 -17.19 -56.12 -3.53
CA SER A 334 -16.07 -57.07 -3.63
C SER A 334 -15.37 -57.09 -5.00
N TYR A 335 -15.38 -55.98 -5.73
CA TYR A 335 -14.58 -55.79 -6.96
C TYR A 335 -13.09 -55.51 -6.67
N THR A 336 -12.74 -55.23 -5.41
CA THR A 336 -11.36 -55.02 -4.92
C THR A 336 -11.20 -55.60 -3.52
N THR A 337 -9.95 -55.81 -3.07
CA THR A 337 -9.67 -56.24 -1.69
C THR A 337 -9.70 -55.06 -0.72
N GLU A 338 -10.00 -55.32 0.55
CA GLU A 338 -10.05 -54.30 1.59
C GLU A 338 -8.68 -53.64 1.80
N GLU A 339 -7.58 -54.39 1.76
CA GLU A 339 -6.24 -53.84 1.96
C GLU A 339 -5.87 -52.84 0.86
N LYS A 340 -6.13 -53.20 -0.40
CA LYS A 340 -5.90 -52.32 -1.55
C LYS A 340 -6.80 -51.09 -1.52
N SER A 341 -8.03 -51.25 -1.01
CA SER A 341 -8.96 -50.13 -0.87
C SER A 341 -8.50 -49.15 0.22
N VAL A 342 -8.00 -49.63 1.35
CA VAL A 342 -7.49 -48.75 2.42
C VAL A 342 -6.29 -47.93 1.95
N GLU A 343 -5.37 -48.52 1.18
CA GLU A 343 -4.20 -47.81 0.64
C GLU A 343 -4.61 -46.70 -0.34
N LEU A 344 -5.45 -47.03 -1.34
CA LEU A 344 -5.95 -46.08 -2.32
C LEU A 344 -6.78 -44.97 -1.65
N PHE A 345 -7.60 -45.30 -0.66
CA PHE A 345 -8.42 -44.31 0.05
C PHE A 345 -7.55 -43.30 0.82
N LYS A 346 -6.45 -43.75 1.46
CA LYS A 346 -5.51 -42.86 2.14
C LYS A 346 -4.87 -41.88 1.16
N LYS A 347 -4.42 -42.36 0.01
CA LYS A 347 -3.83 -41.53 -1.04
C LYS A 347 -4.82 -40.47 -1.56
N GLU A 348 -6.05 -40.87 -1.87
CA GLU A 348 -7.07 -39.92 -2.34
C GLU A 348 -7.50 -38.93 -1.24
N LEU A 349 -7.49 -39.35 0.03
CA LEU A 349 -7.74 -38.45 1.15
C LEU A 349 -6.63 -37.40 1.31
N GLU A 350 -5.36 -37.78 1.11
CA GLU A 350 -4.24 -36.84 1.09
C GLU A 350 -4.38 -35.82 -0.05
N ASN A 351 -4.69 -36.27 -1.27
CA ASN A 351 -4.97 -35.40 -2.42
C ASN A 351 -6.14 -34.45 -2.14
N TYR A 352 -7.24 -34.98 -1.60
CA TYR A 352 -8.41 -34.20 -1.23
C TYR A 352 -8.06 -33.10 -0.23
N ASN A 353 -7.29 -33.43 0.81
CA ASN A 353 -6.90 -32.48 1.85
C ASN A 353 -5.95 -31.40 1.30
N ALA A 354 -5.00 -31.77 0.45
CA ALA A 354 -4.09 -30.83 -0.21
C ALA A 354 -4.86 -29.85 -1.10
N ASN A 355 -5.72 -30.36 -2.00
CA ASN A 355 -6.53 -29.54 -2.89
C ASN A 355 -7.53 -28.67 -2.11
N SER A 356 -8.16 -29.22 -1.07
CA SER A 356 -9.09 -28.47 -0.22
C SER A 356 -8.41 -27.33 0.52
N LYS A 357 -7.14 -27.50 0.93
CA LYS A 357 -6.38 -26.42 1.56
C LYS A 357 -6.12 -25.29 0.57
N ILE A 358 -5.61 -25.61 -0.62
CA ILE A 358 -5.33 -24.61 -1.66
C ILE A 358 -6.63 -23.91 -2.09
N PHE A 359 -7.71 -24.66 -2.30
CA PHE A 359 -9.01 -24.10 -2.63
C PHE A 359 -9.52 -23.12 -1.56
N LYS A 360 -9.37 -23.45 -0.27
CA LYS A 360 -9.76 -22.54 0.82
C LYS A 360 -8.96 -21.25 0.79
N ASP A 361 -7.64 -21.32 0.59
CA ASP A 361 -6.78 -20.14 0.53
C ASP A 361 -7.14 -19.26 -0.67
N LEU A 362 -7.41 -19.86 -1.84
CA LEU A 362 -7.91 -19.16 -3.03
C LEU A 362 -9.28 -18.53 -2.79
N LEU A 363 -10.18 -19.23 -2.09
CA LEU A 363 -11.53 -18.75 -1.80
C LEU A 363 -11.52 -17.55 -0.84
N VAL A 364 -10.61 -17.53 0.14
CA VAL A 364 -10.40 -16.36 1.02
C VAL A 364 -10.02 -15.14 0.17
N LYS A 365 -8.99 -15.27 -0.70
CA LYS A 365 -8.58 -14.18 -1.60
C LYS A 365 -9.71 -13.74 -2.53
N TYR A 366 -10.46 -14.69 -3.08
CA TYR A 366 -11.62 -14.39 -3.91
C TYR A 366 -12.66 -13.57 -3.13
N ASN A 367 -12.99 -13.97 -1.90
CA ASN A 367 -13.95 -13.26 -1.08
C ASN A 367 -13.46 -11.86 -0.65
N GLU A 368 -12.17 -11.70 -0.37
CA GLU A 368 -11.59 -10.37 -0.09
C GLU A 368 -11.73 -9.40 -1.27
N LEU A 369 -11.69 -9.90 -2.50
CA LEU A 369 -11.78 -9.09 -3.72
C LEU A 369 -13.24 -8.83 -4.15
N TYR A 370 -14.09 -9.87 -4.10
CA TYR A 370 -15.44 -9.83 -4.67
C TYR A 370 -16.55 -9.75 -3.62
N ASN A 371 -16.38 -10.41 -2.47
CA ASN A 371 -17.41 -10.57 -1.43
C ASN A 371 -16.99 -9.90 -0.11
N ASN A 372 -16.37 -8.72 -0.22
CA ASN A 372 -15.88 -7.98 0.93
C ASN A 372 -17.05 -7.31 1.68
N LYS A 373 -17.31 -7.77 2.90
CA LYS A 373 -18.43 -7.30 3.72
C LYS A 373 -18.34 -5.81 4.08
N GLU A 374 -17.14 -5.28 4.32
CA GLU A 374 -16.93 -3.86 4.64
C GLU A 374 -17.19 -2.97 3.42
N LYS A 375 -16.76 -3.43 2.24
CA LYS A 375 -17.05 -2.80 0.95
C LYS A 375 -18.56 -2.79 0.69
N GLU A 376 -19.23 -3.90 0.94
CA GLU A 376 -20.68 -4.02 0.83
C GLU A 376 -21.42 -3.05 1.78
N GLU A 377 -21.02 -2.98 3.04
CA GLU A 377 -21.60 -2.05 4.02
C GLU A 377 -21.38 -0.59 3.61
N SER A 378 -20.20 -0.27 3.05
CA SER A 378 -19.89 1.06 2.53
C SER A 378 -20.75 1.43 1.32
N ILE A 379 -21.00 0.48 0.41
CA ILE A 379 -21.91 0.64 -0.73
C ILE A 379 -23.34 0.89 -0.23
N ASN A 380 -23.81 0.14 0.78
CA ASN A 380 -25.14 0.31 1.34
C ASN A 380 -25.32 1.69 1.99
N LYS A 381 -24.37 2.14 2.83
CA LYS A 381 -24.40 3.48 3.45
C LYS A 381 -24.44 4.60 2.39
N LYS A 382 -23.65 4.47 1.32
CA LYS A 382 -23.68 5.45 0.22
C LYS A 382 -24.99 5.41 -0.56
N THR A 383 -25.53 4.22 -0.79
CA THR A 383 -26.82 4.02 -1.46
C THR A 383 -27.94 4.72 -0.69
N GLU A 384 -28.01 4.54 0.63
CA GLU A 384 -28.96 5.24 1.50
C GLU A 384 -28.80 6.76 1.43
N LYS A 385 -27.56 7.26 1.52
CA LYS A 385 -27.28 8.70 1.41
C LYS A 385 -27.71 9.27 0.05
N ILE A 386 -27.44 8.54 -1.04
CA ILE A 386 -27.87 8.93 -2.39
C ILE A 386 -29.40 8.99 -2.47
N TYR A 387 -30.12 8.01 -1.92
CA TYR A 387 -31.58 8.04 -1.90
C TYR A 387 -32.12 9.28 -1.15
N LEU A 388 -31.56 9.60 0.01
CA LEU A 388 -31.94 10.80 0.77
C LEU A 388 -31.69 12.10 -0.02
N LEU A 389 -30.53 12.20 -0.70
CA LEU A 389 -30.20 13.35 -1.54
C LEU A 389 -31.12 13.47 -2.75
N ILE A 390 -31.48 12.34 -3.37
CA ILE A 390 -32.44 12.32 -4.49
C ILE A 390 -33.81 12.82 -4.02
N GLU A 391 -34.31 12.36 -2.87
CA GLU A 391 -35.58 12.83 -2.31
C GLU A 391 -35.53 14.33 -1.99
N LYS A 392 -34.46 14.80 -1.35
CA LYS A 392 -34.23 16.23 -1.09
C LYS A 392 -34.28 17.07 -2.37
N VAL A 393 -33.58 16.65 -3.43
CA VAL A 393 -33.61 17.34 -4.73
C VAL A 393 -35.00 17.30 -5.36
N ARG A 394 -35.70 16.16 -5.30
CA ARG A 394 -37.08 16.03 -5.80
C ARG A 394 -38.03 16.99 -5.10
N ASP A 395 -37.92 17.12 -3.77
CA ASP A 395 -38.80 17.99 -3.00
C ASP A 395 -38.52 19.48 -3.24
N LEU A 396 -37.25 19.88 -3.35
CA LEU A 396 -36.88 21.23 -3.77
C LEU A 396 -37.43 21.57 -5.17
N ILE A 397 -37.37 20.62 -6.12
CA ILE A 397 -37.95 20.81 -7.46
C ILE A 397 -39.49 20.91 -7.39
N LYS A 398 -40.16 20.10 -6.56
CA LYS A 398 -41.62 20.20 -6.36
C LYS A 398 -42.01 21.56 -5.76
N GLU A 399 -41.24 22.07 -4.80
CA GLU A 399 -41.48 23.36 -4.17
C GLU A 399 -41.24 24.53 -5.15
N TYR A 400 -40.17 24.45 -5.94
CA TYR A 400 -39.93 25.41 -7.03
C TYR A 400 -41.10 25.45 -8.01
N LYS A 401 -41.61 24.28 -8.44
CA LYS A 401 -42.78 24.20 -9.35
C LYS A 401 -44.06 24.84 -8.77
N LYS A 402 -44.19 24.93 -7.45
CA LYS A 402 -45.34 25.56 -6.76
C LYS A 402 -45.15 27.05 -6.53
N THR A 403 -43.92 27.50 -6.29
CA THR A 403 -43.62 28.85 -5.81
C THR A 403 -42.96 29.76 -6.85
N GLU A 404 -42.44 29.19 -7.94
CA GLU A 404 -41.61 29.86 -8.96
C GLU A 404 -40.37 30.59 -8.38
N ASN A 405 -39.97 30.25 -7.15
CA ASN A 405 -38.83 30.87 -6.49
C ASN A 405 -37.50 30.29 -7.01
N HIS A 406 -36.83 31.05 -7.86
CA HIS A 406 -35.58 30.66 -8.51
C HIS A 406 -34.42 30.41 -7.53
N ARG A 407 -34.50 30.90 -6.27
CA ARG A 407 -33.50 30.56 -5.23
C ARG A 407 -33.57 29.08 -4.85
N ILE A 408 -34.76 28.50 -4.81
CA ILE A 408 -34.97 27.07 -4.49
C ILE A 408 -34.40 26.20 -5.60
N LEU A 409 -34.61 26.61 -6.86
CA LEU A 409 -34.01 25.94 -8.01
C LEU A 409 -32.48 25.96 -7.94
N LYS A 410 -31.88 27.10 -7.58
CA LYS A 410 -30.43 27.20 -7.40
C LYS A 410 -29.94 26.25 -6.29
N THR A 411 -30.62 26.22 -5.15
CA THR A 411 -30.31 25.27 -4.07
C THR A 411 -30.42 23.81 -4.54
N ALA A 412 -31.44 23.46 -5.32
CA ALA A 412 -31.60 22.10 -5.85
C ALA A 412 -30.42 21.69 -6.76
N VAL A 413 -29.98 22.62 -7.63
CA VAL A 413 -28.82 22.40 -8.50
C VAL A 413 -27.52 22.31 -7.68
N ASP A 414 -27.35 23.16 -6.67
CA ASP A 414 -26.17 23.14 -5.79
C ASP A 414 -26.06 21.80 -5.03
N VAL A 415 -27.18 21.29 -4.48
CA VAL A 415 -27.22 19.96 -3.84
C VAL A 415 -26.91 18.86 -4.87
N GLN A 416 -27.43 18.98 -6.09
CA GLN A 416 -27.18 18.00 -7.14
C GLN A 416 -25.69 17.93 -7.54
N ILE A 417 -25.05 19.08 -7.72
CA ILE A 417 -23.65 19.18 -8.16
C ILE A 417 -22.66 18.90 -7.04
N ASN A 418 -22.89 19.44 -5.84
CA ASN A 418 -21.90 19.42 -4.76
C ASN A 418 -22.10 18.27 -3.78
N GLU A 419 -23.29 17.68 -3.70
CA GLU A 419 -23.58 16.57 -2.79
C GLU A 419 -23.88 15.26 -3.56
N LEU A 420 -24.87 15.28 -4.47
CA LEU A 420 -25.38 14.06 -5.11
C LEU A 420 -24.40 13.45 -6.13
N PHE A 421 -23.88 14.23 -7.08
CA PHE A 421 -22.94 13.70 -8.08
C PHE A 421 -21.63 13.17 -7.48
N PRO A 422 -21.01 13.83 -6.48
CA PRO A 422 -19.87 13.27 -5.78
C PRO A 422 -20.18 11.93 -5.12
N GLU A 423 -21.32 11.78 -4.44
CA GLU A 423 -21.68 10.50 -3.83
C GLU A 423 -21.95 9.40 -4.86
N ILE A 424 -22.62 9.71 -5.98
CA ILE A 424 -22.79 8.75 -7.08
C ILE A 424 -21.44 8.32 -7.66
N ARG A 425 -20.52 9.27 -7.85
CA ARG A 425 -19.16 8.97 -8.35
C ARG A 425 -18.41 8.08 -7.36
N ASN A 426 -18.45 8.41 -6.07
CA ASN A 426 -17.81 7.63 -5.02
C ASN A 426 -18.38 6.20 -4.96
N MET A 427 -19.70 6.04 -5.09
CA MET A 427 -20.34 4.73 -5.16
C MET A 427 -19.87 3.94 -6.39
N LYS A 428 -19.76 4.58 -7.57
CA LYS A 428 -19.25 3.92 -8.78
C LYS A 428 -17.81 3.44 -8.64
N LEU A 429 -16.96 4.22 -7.98
CA LEU A 429 -15.56 3.87 -7.70
C LEU A 429 -15.44 2.74 -6.67
N LEU A 430 -16.37 2.65 -5.71
CA LEU A 430 -16.43 1.48 -4.83
C LEU A 430 -16.88 0.23 -5.59
N LEU A 431 -17.88 0.34 -6.47
CA LEU A 431 -18.37 -0.80 -7.24
C LEU A 431 -17.35 -1.33 -8.24
N ASN A 432 -16.59 -0.43 -8.87
CA ASN A 432 -15.67 -0.77 -9.95
C ASN A 432 -14.30 -0.13 -9.71
N GLU A 433 -13.28 -0.97 -9.56
CA GLU A 433 -11.89 -0.52 -9.45
C GLU A 433 -11.36 0.03 -10.79
N VAL A 434 -11.84 -0.51 -11.91
CA VAL A 434 -11.42 -0.08 -13.24
C VAL A 434 -12.64 0.19 -14.11
N VAL A 435 -12.65 1.35 -14.75
CA VAL A 435 -13.66 1.73 -15.74
C VAL A 435 -12.92 2.09 -17.03
N GLU A 436 -13.11 1.31 -18.07
CA GLU A 436 -12.48 1.51 -19.37
C GLU A 436 -13.47 2.08 -20.38
N LEU A 437 -13.03 3.06 -21.15
CA LEU A 437 -13.79 3.64 -22.25
C LEU A 437 -13.15 3.22 -23.57
N ASN A 438 -13.82 2.33 -24.30
CA ASN A 438 -13.35 1.86 -25.60
C ASN A 438 -14.14 2.52 -26.71
N GLN A 439 -13.43 3.08 -27.70
CA GLN A 439 -14.02 3.61 -28.92
C GLN A 439 -13.79 2.61 -30.06
N ASP A 440 -14.86 2.19 -30.73
CA ASP A 440 -14.73 1.35 -31.92
C ASP A 440 -14.36 2.16 -33.18
N GLU A 441 -14.03 1.46 -34.26
CA GLU A 441 -13.64 2.07 -35.55
C GLU A 441 -14.76 2.95 -36.16
N SER A 442 -16.01 2.78 -35.70
CA SER A 442 -17.17 3.59 -36.13
C SER A 442 -17.39 4.84 -35.28
N GLY A 443 -16.58 5.03 -34.23
CA GLY A 443 -16.65 6.15 -33.30
C GLY A 443 -17.62 5.95 -32.13
N LYS A 444 -18.18 4.75 -31.95
CA LYS A 444 -19.08 4.43 -30.83
C LYS A 444 -18.26 4.10 -29.59
N PHE A 445 -18.67 4.68 -28.46
CA PHE A 445 -18.05 4.44 -27.16
C PHE A 445 -18.77 3.35 -26.38
N THR A 446 -18.01 2.43 -25.79
CA THR A 446 -18.48 1.37 -24.90
C THR A 446 -17.72 1.47 -23.58
N ILE A 447 -18.46 1.40 -22.47
CA ILE A 447 -17.89 1.44 -21.13
C ILE A 447 -17.80 0.00 -20.58
N PHE A 448 -16.62 -0.40 -20.16
CA PHE A 448 -16.38 -1.66 -19.46
C PHE A 448 -16.11 -1.37 -17.99
N ASN A 449 -16.89 -1.99 -17.11
CA ASN A 449 -16.79 -1.81 -15.67
C ASN A 449 -16.26 -3.10 -15.04
N TYR A 450 -15.12 -3.01 -14.37
CA TYR A 450 -14.48 -4.13 -13.72
C TYR A 450 -14.51 -3.94 -12.20
N PRO A 451 -15.10 -4.89 -11.44
CA PRO A 451 -15.22 -4.78 -9.99
C PRO A 451 -13.86 -4.86 -9.27
N VAL A 452 -12.87 -5.45 -9.93
CA VAL A 452 -11.52 -5.72 -9.41
C VAL A 452 -10.52 -5.46 -10.54
N ALA A 453 -9.40 -4.82 -10.22
CA ALA A 453 -8.32 -4.57 -11.17
C ALA A 453 -7.59 -5.85 -11.58
N LEU A 454 -7.15 -5.93 -12.84
CA LEU A 454 -6.51 -7.13 -13.42
C LEU A 454 -5.31 -7.64 -12.60
N ASN A 455 -4.49 -6.73 -12.09
CA ASN A 455 -3.31 -7.06 -11.29
C ASN A 455 -3.65 -7.76 -9.96
N LYS A 456 -4.87 -7.61 -9.43
CA LYS A 456 -5.32 -8.28 -8.21
C LYS A 456 -5.93 -9.66 -8.47
N ILE A 457 -6.29 -9.95 -9.72
CA ILE A 457 -6.92 -11.21 -10.12
C ILE A 457 -5.86 -12.27 -10.44
N ASP A 458 -4.61 -11.88 -10.65
CA ASP A 458 -3.53 -12.79 -10.96
C ASP A 458 -3.00 -13.49 -9.68
N TYR A 459 -3.00 -14.82 -9.69
CA TYR A 459 -2.45 -15.67 -8.65
C TYR A 459 -1.10 -16.25 -9.08
N ASP A 460 -0.07 -16.05 -8.27
CA ASP A 460 1.30 -16.52 -8.51
C ASP A 460 1.55 -17.88 -7.84
N PHE A 461 2.09 -18.84 -8.61
CA PHE A 461 2.46 -20.18 -8.14
C PHE A 461 3.94 -20.35 -7.75
N GLY A 462 4.72 -19.26 -7.77
CA GLY A 462 6.04 -19.21 -7.10
C GLY A 462 7.20 -18.76 -7.97
N GLU A 463 7.08 -18.76 -9.30
CA GLU A 463 8.09 -18.15 -10.16
C GLU A 463 7.72 -16.69 -10.45
N LYS A 464 8.21 -15.79 -9.58
CA LYS A 464 8.02 -14.35 -9.73
C LYS A 464 8.67 -13.83 -11.02
N ALA A 465 8.07 -12.78 -11.56
CA ALA A 465 8.63 -12.06 -12.68
C ALA A 465 10.03 -11.51 -12.35
N SER A 466 10.95 -11.59 -13.28
CA SER A 466 12.35 -11.25 -13.02
C SER A 466 13.12 -10.84 -14.28
N VAL A 467 14.19 -10.08 -14.08
CA VAL A 467 15.11 -9.72 -15.15
C VAL A 467 16.20 -10.80 -15.23
N ILE A 468 16.18 -11.58 -16.31
CA ILE A 468 17.21 -12.61 -16.54
C ILE A 468 18.50 -11.96 -17.04
N LYS A 469 18.38 -10.99 -17.94
CA LYS A 469 19.51 -10.21 -18.47
C LYS A 469 19.01 -8.90 -19.09
N PHE A 470 19.70 -7.79 -18.85
CA PHE A 470 19.35 -6.50 -19.45
C PHE A 470 20.59 -5.79 -20.02
N GLN A 471 21.16 -6.34 -21.09
CA GLN A 471 22.34 -5.76 -21.74
C GLN A 471 21.94 -5.01 -23.02
N LYS A 472 22.08 -3.68 -23.02
CA LYS A 472 21.68 -2.81 -24.12
C LYS A 472 22.82 -2.06 -24.81
N ASP A 473 23.99 -1.97 -24.18
CA ASP A 473 25.19 -1.25 -24.65
C ASP A 473 26.36 -2.23 -24.82
#